data_AF-A0A349NAZ7-F1
#
_entry.id   AF-A0A349NAZ7-F1
#
_cell.length_a   1.000
_cell.length_b   1.000
_cell.length_c   1.000
_cell.angle_alpha   90.00
_cell.angle_beta   90.00
_cell.angle_gamma   90.00
#
_symmetry.space_group_name_H-M   'P 1'
#
loop_
_entity.id
_entity.type
_entity.pdbx_description
1 polymer ?
#
loop_
_entity_poly.entity_id
_entity_poly.type
_entity_poly.pdbx_seq_one_letter_code
_entity_poly.pdbx_strand_id
1 'polypeptide(L)'
;MASTFIEKRLVNEGVKFCEERINQKGTVITVDDIKSLKVRTFSPVLQSVYVILGTLLFVFGIWFQFENGNMAVSLGLVMIGFLNVAYGIHGRPKPASSLNALNYVDLTAEITKAFIERDNQSRE
;
A
#
# COMPACT_ATOMS: atom_id res chain seq x y z
N MET A 1 -10.96 15.35 12.37
CA MET A 1 -10.90 13.90 12.68
C MET A 1 -9.48 13.44 12.46
N ALA A 2 -8.87 12.70 13.40
CA ALA A 2 -7.54 12.14 13.20
C ALA A 2 -7.67 11.00 12.18
N SER A 3 -7.35 11.28 10.91
CA SER A 3 -7.54 10.28 9.86
C SER A 3 -6.60 9.09 10.08
N THR A 4 -7.20 7.90 10.10
CA THR A 4 -6.47 6.64 10.29
C THR A 4 -5.52 6.45 9.11
N PHE A 5 -4.39 5.75 9.30
CA PHE A 5 -3.41 5.52 8.23
C PHE A 5 -4.01 4.84 6.97
N ILE A 6 -5.08 4.06 7.16
CA ILE A 6 -5.86 3.42 6.09
C ILE A 6 -6.65 4.46 5.30
N GLU A 7 -7.26 5.43 5.99
CA GLU A 7 -8.05 6.50 5.39
C GLU A 7 -7.14 7.40 4.54
N LYS A 8 -5.97 7.80 5.05
CA LYS A 8 -4.99 8.57 4.27
C LYS A 8 -4.54 7.85 2.99
N ARG A 9 -4.34 6.53 3.06
CA ARG A 9 -4.00 5.72 1.88
C ARG A 9 -5.16 5.62 0.90
N LEU A 10 -6.37 5.45 1.40
CA LEU A 10 -7.56 5.40 0.56
C LEU A 10 -7.85 6.74 -0.10
N VAL A 11 -7.59 7.85 0.60
CA VAL A 11 -7.66 9.20 0.02
C VAL A 11 -6.66 9.34 -1.13
N ASN A 12 -5.41 8.92 -0.94
CA ASN A 12 -4.38 9.02 -1.99
C ASN A 12 -4.67 8.11 -3.20
N GLU A 13 -5.15 6.88 -2.99
CA GLU A 13 -5.60 5.99 -4.08
C GLU A 13 -6.85 6.53 -4.78
N GLY A 14 -7.78 7.14 -4.03
CA GLY A 14 -8.96 7.81 -4.58
C GLY A 14 -8.59 9.01 -5.45
N VAL A 15 -7.62 9.83 -5.02
CA VAL A 15 -7.10 10.96 -5.81
C VAL A 15 -6.47 10.48 -7.11
N LYS A 16 -5.63 9.43 -7.07
CA LYS A 16 -5.07 8.83 -8.29
C LYS A 16 -6.15 8.31 -9.24
N PHE A 17 -7.17 7.65 -8.69
CA PHE A 17 -8.30 7.19 -9.50
C PHE A 17 -9.04 8.35 -10.16
N CYS A 18 -9.23 9.47 -9.45
CA CYS A 18 -9.77 10.71 -10.03
C CYS A 18 -8.87 11.29 -11.12
N GLU A 19 -7.55 11.33 -10.93
CA GLU A 19 -6.57 11.80 -11.92
C GLU A 19 -6.57 10.90 -13.18
N GLU A 20 -6.65 9.58 -13.04
CA GLU A 20 -6.75 8.66 -14.18
C GLU A 20 -8.09 8.86 -14.94
N ARG A 21 -9.18 9.06 -14.20
CA ARG A 21 -10.52 9.27 -14.75
C ARG A 21 -10.74 10.67 -15.34
N ILE A 22 -9.97 11.71 -14.94
CA ILE A 22 -10.12 13.06 -15.52
C ILE A 22 -9.79 13.07 -17.02
N ASN A 23 -8.88 12.20 -17.44
CA ASN A 23 -8.54 11.99 -18.85
C ASN A 23 -9.63 11.23 -19.61
N GLN A 24 -10.56 10.59 -18.90
CA GLN A 24 -11.71 9.86 -19.42
C GLN A 24 -12.98 10.71 -19.22
N LYS A 25 -13.14 11.74 -20.05
CA LYS A 25 -14.25 12.72 -20.00
C LYS A 25 -15.61 12.05 -19.75
N GLY A 26 -16.30 12.49 -18.68
CA GLY A 26 -17.73 12.19 -18.45
C GLY A 26 -18.03 11.09 -17.44
N THR A 27 -17.04 10.47 -16.81
CA THR A 27 -17.28 9.36 -15.87
C THR A 27 -17.53 9.87 -14.45
N VAL A 28 -18.78 9.73 -13.98
CA VAL A 28 -19.14 10.04 -12.58
C VAL A 28 -18.45 9.05 -11.65
N ILE A 29 -17.71 9.55 -10.66
CA ILE A 29 -17.07 8.73 -9.62
C ILE A 29 -18.11 8.48 -8.53
N THR A 30 -18.49 7.22 -8.36
CA THR A 30 -19.51 6.82 -7.39
C THR A 30 -18.90 6.23 -6.12
N VAL A 31 -19.68 6.21 -5.04
CA VAL A 31 -19.24 5.63 -3.75
C VAL A 31 -18.86 4.14 -3.90
N ASP A 32 -19.47 3.44 -4.86
CA ASP A 32 -19.14 2.04 -5.13
C ASP A 32 -17.77 1.86 -5.80
N ASP A 33 -17.31 2.84 -6.60
CA ASP A 33 -15.94 2.87 -7.12
C ASP A 33 -14.93 2.97 -5.95
N ILE A 34 -15.21 3.82 -4.95
CA ILE A 34 -14.36 4.00 -3.77
C ILE A 34 -14.30 2.73 -2.91
N LYS A 35 -15.43 2.02 -2.77
CA LYS A 35 -15.48 0.71 -2.07
C LYS A 35 -14.65 -0.38 -2.76
N SER A 36 -14.49 -0.27 -4.08
CA SER A 36 -13.72 -1.23 -4.88
C SER A 36 -12.20 -0.98 -4.86
N LEU A 37 -11.77 0.21 -4.42
CA LEU A 37 -10.34 0.56 -4.34
C LEU A 37 -9.59 -0.40 -3.43
N LYS A 38 -8.48 -0.93 -3.94
CA LYS A 38 -7.59 -1.84 -3.20
C LYS A 38 -6.56 -1.02 -2.44
N VAL A 39 -6.64 -1.06 -1.11
CA VAL A 39 -5.68 -0.36 -0.24
C VAL A 39 -4.81 -1.34 0.53
N ARG A 40 -3.56 -0.94 0.74
CA ARG A 40 -2.60 -1.71 1.57
C ARG A 40 -2.97 -1.55 3.04
N THR A 41 -3.41 -2.64 3.67
CA THR A 41 -3.94 -2.61 5.04
C THR A 41 -2.87 -2.71 6.13
N PHE A 42 -1.63 -3.02 5.80
CA PHE A 42 -0.58 -3.09 6.81
C PHE A 42 -0.22 -1.70 7.33
N SER A 43 -0.15 -1.62 8.67
CA SER A 43 0.36 -0.44 9.35
C SER A 43 1.83 -0.23 8.98
N PRO A 44 2.31 1.02 8.98
CA PRO A 44 3.72 1.32 8.70
C PRO A 44 4.66 0.58 9.65
N VAL A 45 4.26 0.38 10.92
CA VAL A 45 5.02 -0.39 11.90
C VAL A 45 5.16 -1.86 11.47
N LEU A 46 4.06 -2.49 11.05
CA LEU A 46 4.08 -3.89 10.62
C LEU A 46 4.88 -4.07 9.32
N GLN A 47 4.78 -3.12 8.39
CA GLN A 47 5.62 -3.12 7.17
C GLN A 47 7.11 -3.05 7.52
N SER A 48 7.51 -2.15 8.43
CA SER A 48 8.90 -2.05 8.89
C SER A 48 9.39 -3.34 9.53
N VAL A 49 8.57 -4.00 10.36
CA VAL A 49 8.92 -5.29 10.97
C VAL A 49 9.19 -6.36 9.92
N TYR A 50 8.31 -6.50 8.91
CA TYR A 50 8.51 -7.46 7.82
C TYR A 50 9.76 -7.16 6.98
N VAL A 51 10.04 -5.87 6.72
CA VAL A 51 11.23 -5.44 5.98
C VAL A 51 12.51 -5.72 6.78
N ILE A 52 12.52 -5.46 8.08
CA ILE A 52 13.67 -5.72 8.96
C ILE A 52 13.92 -7.23 9.06
N LEU A 53 12.88 -8.03 9.35
CA LEU A 53 12.99 -9.50 9.40
C LEU A 53 13.47 -10.08 8.07
N GLY A 54 12.91 -9.63 6.95
CA GLY A 54 13.31 -10.07 5.63
C GLY A 54 14.77 -9.74 5.30
N THR A 55 15.21 -8.53 5.65
CA THR A 55 16.61 -8.10 5.49
C THR A 55 17.57 -8.93 6.36
N LEU A 56 17.21 -9.19 7.62
CA LEU A 56 18.01 -10.03 8.51
C LEU A 56 18.17 -11.46 7.98
N LEU A 57 17.07 -12.07 7.52
CA LEU A 57 17.11 -13.40 6.91
C LEU A 57 17.91 -13.43 5.61
N PHE A 58 17.87 -12.37 4.81
CA PHE A 58 18.64 -12.23 3.59
C PHE A 58 20.15 -12.18 3.89
N VAL A 59 20.57 -11.32 4.83
CA VAL A 59 21.98 -11.21 5.25
C VAL A 59 22.45 -12.52 5.88
N PHE A 60 21.62 -13.14 6.71
CA PHE A 60 21.92 -14.44 7.32
C PHE A 60 22.07 -15.56 6.29
N GLY A 61 21.20 -15.61 5.27
CA GLY A 61 21.31 -16.58 4.19
C GLY A 61 22.58 -16.44 3.36
N ILE A 62 23.00 -15.20 3.09
CA ILE A 62 24.30 -14.92 2.43
C ILE A 62 25.46 -15.34 3.31
N TRP A 63 25.46 -14.95 4.60
CA TRP A 63 26.51 -15.35 5.55
C TRP A 63 26.63 -16.87 5.65
N PHE A 64 25.51 -17.57 5.78
CA PHE A 64 25.46 -19.03 5.87
C PHE A 64 26.00 -19.72 4.60
N GLN A 65 25.78 -19.12 3.42
CA GLN A 65 26.38 -19.61 2.17
C GLN A 65 27.90 -19.54 2.20
N PHE A 66 28.47 -18.45 2.74
CA PHE A 66 29.92 -18.27 2.83
C PHE A 66 30.56 -19.24 3.83
N GLU A 67 29.90 -19.57 4.94
CA GLU A 67 30.45 -20.47 5.97
C GLU A 67 30.33 -21.95 5.62
N ASN A 68 29.15 -22.40 5.18
CA ASN A 68 28.85 -23.83 5.08
C ASN A 68 28.79 -24.36 3.64
N GLY A 69 28.80 -23.49 2.62
CA GLY A 69 28.74 -23.89 1.21
C GLY A 69 27.47 -24.64 0.79
N ASN A 70 26.49 -24.80 1.68
CA ASN A 70 25.26 -25.53 1.41
C ASN A 70 24.24 -24.64 0.66
N MET A 71 24.34 -24.68 -0.67
CA MET A 71 23.53 -23.89 -1.60
C MET A 71 22.02 -24.02 -1.39
N ALA A 72 21.52 -25.19 -1.02
CA ALA A 72 20.06 -25.39 -0.93
C ALA A 72 19.43 -24.62 0.24
N VAL A 73 20.11 -24.61 1.40
CA VAL A 73 19.61 -23.95 2.61
C VAL A 73 19.79 -22.44 2.52
N SER A 74 20.91 -21.97 1.95
CA SER A 74 21.18 -20.55 1.77
C SER A 74 20.22 -19.90 0.76
N LEU A 75 19.99 -20.53 -0.40
CA LEU A 75 19.00 -20.04 -1.37
C LEU A 75 17.60 -20.00 -0.78
N GLY A 76 17.23 -21.00 0.03
CA GLY A 76 15.96 -21.01 0.76
C GLY A 76 15.81 -19.80 1.69
N LEU A 77 16.83 -19.52 2.51
CA LEU A 77 16.83 -18.39 3.44
C LEU A 77 16.81 -17.04 2.71
N VAL A 78 17.58 -16.90 1.63
CA VAL A 78 17.62 -15.70 0.79
C VAL A 78 16.26 -15.44 0.14
N MET A 79 15.63 -16.48 -0.43
CA MET A 79 14.29 -16.40 -1.03
C MET A 79 13.22 -16.04 -0.01
N ILE A 80 13.24 -16.66 1.17
CA ILE A 80 12.29 -16.34 2.26
C ILE A 80 12.50 -14.90 2.74
N GLY A 81 13.75 -14.46 2.88
CA GLY A 81 14.08 -13.07 3.22
C GLY A 81 13.52 -12.08 2.19
N PHE A 82 13.77 -12.34 0.90
CA PHE A 82 13.25 -11.53 -0.19
C PHE A 82 11.71 -11.49 -0.22
N LEU A 83 11.06 -12.64 -0.07
CA LEU A 83 9.59 -12.73 -0.03
C LEU A 83 9.00 -11.93 1.14
N ASN A 84 9.65 -11.94 2.30
CA ASN A 84 9.22 -11.15 3.46
C ASN A 84 9.37 -9.64 3.21
N VAL A 85 10.47 -9.20 2.60
CA VAL A 85 10.65 -7.79 2.21
C VAL A 85 9.59 -7.39 1.18
N ALA A 86 9.40 -8.20 0.14
CA ALA A 86 8.41 -7.95 -0.91
C ALA A 86 6.99 -7.87 -0.33
N TYR A 87 6.65 -8.78 0.61
CA TYR A 87 5.37 -8.82 1.31
C TYR A 87 5.20 -7.63 2.27
N GLY A 88 6.27 -7.17 2.94
CA GLY A 88 6.24 -5.96 3.76
C GLY A 88 5.97 -4.71 2.93
N ILE A 89 6.63 -4.57 1.77
CA ILE A 89 6.49 -3.42 0.87
C ILE A 89 5.11 -3.39 0.21
N HIS A 90 4.69 -4.48 -0.42
CA HIS A 90 3.41 -4.56 -1.13
C HIS A 90 2.22 -4.68 -0.17
N GLY A 91 2.45 -5.22 1.02
CA GLY A 91 1.44 -5.52 2.00
C GLY A 91 0.37 -6.49 1.50
N ARG A 92 -0.72 -6.58 2.25
CA ARG A 92 -1.92 -7.30 1.82
C ARG A 92 -2.92 -6.28 1.25
N PRO A 93 -3.10 -6.21 -0.08
CA PRO A 93 -4.12 -5.37 -0.67
C PRO A 93 -5.49 -5.96 -0.31
N LYS A 94 -6.35 -5.15 0.30
CA LYS A 94 -7.75 -5.50 0.53
C LYS A 94 -8.65 -4.43 -0.06
N PRO A 95 -9.83 -4.81 -0.58
CA PRO A 95 -10.81 -3.83 -1.03
C PRO A 95 -11.29 -2.99 0.16
N ALA A 96 -11.48 -1.69 -0.05
CA ALA A 96 -11.97 -0.76 0.95
C ALA A 96 -13.26 -1.24 1.63
N SER A 97 -14.16 -1.87 0.86
CA SER A 97 -15.39 -2.50 1.34
C SER A 97 -15.22 -3.54 2.45
N SER A 98 -14.05 -4.19 2.53
CA SER A 98 -13.76 -5.22 3.55
C SER A 98 -13.23 -4.66 4.88
N LEU A 99 -13.02 -3.34 4.97
CA LEU A 99 -12.55 -2.67 6.17
C LEU A 99 -13.75 -2.20 7.00
N ASN A 100 -14.08 -2.97 8.04
CA ASN A 100 -15.11 -2.64 9.02
C ASN A 100 -14.67 -1.45 9.89
N ALA A 101 -14.86 -0.21 9.40
CA ALA A 101 -14.88 1.04 10.19
C ALA A 101 -14.90 2.32 9.33
N LEU A 102 -14.90 2.23 7.98
CA LEU A 102 -14.77 3.44 7.17
C LEU A 102 -16.09 4.21 6.98
N ASN A 103 -16.06 5.52 7.26
CA ASN A 103 -17.10 6.43 6.85
C ASN A 103 -16.87 6.88 5.40
N TYR A 104 -17.50 6.19 4.45
CA TYR A 104 -17.33 6.45 3.02
C TYR A 104 -17.81 7.84 2.59
N VAL A 105 -18.74 8.47 3.31
CA VAL A 105 -19.24 9.81 2.97
C VAL A 105 -18.17 10.87 3.24
N ASP A 106 -17.56 10.83 4.43
CA ASP A 106 -16.45 11.71 4.78
C ASP A 106 -15.24 11.48 3.87
N LEU A 107 -14.91 10.22 3.58
CA LEU A 107 -13.79 9.90 2.69
C LEU A 107 -14.00 10.41 1.26
N THR A 108 -15.21 10.36 0.74
CA THR A 108 -15.50 10.87 -0.61
C THR A 108 -15.31 12.39 -0.65
N ALA A 109 -15.72 13.10 0.40
CA ALA A 109 -15.49 14.53 0.54
C ALA A 109 -13.99 14.87 0.69
N GLU A 110 -13.25 14.09 1.46
CA GLU A 110 -11.80 14.26 1.65
C GLU A 110 -11.01 13.99 0.36
N ILE A 111 -11.37 12.94 -0.40
CA ILE A 111 -10.81 12.65 -1.74
C ILE A 111 -11.07 13.82 -2.69
N THR A 112 -12.32 14.30 -2.75
CA THR A 112 -12.71 15.39 -3.66
C THR A 112 -11.97 16.68 -3.31
N LYS A 113 -11.88 17.01 -2.02
CA LYS A 113 -11.14 18.20 -1.56
C LYS A 113 -9.64 18.10 -1.89
N ALA A 114 -9.01 16.96 -1.59
CA ALA A 114 -7.59 16.74 -1.88
C ALA A 114 -7.28 16.77 -3.37
N PHE A 115 -8.21 16.28 -4.21
CA PHE A 115 -8.09 16.35 -5.66
C PHE A 115 -8.17 17.79 -6.18
N ILE A 116 -9.16 18.59 -5.73
CA ILE A 116 -9.29 20.00 -6.14
C ILE A 116 -8.07 20.82 -5.71
N GLU A 117 -7.54 20.57 -4.50
CA GLU A 117 -6.36 21.26 -3.99
C GLU A 117 -5.11 20.96 -4.84
N ARG A 118 -4.94 19.71 -5.29
CA ARG A 118 -3.85 19.32 -6.19
C ARG A 118 -4.01 19.85 -7.62
N ASP A 119 -5.23 19.86 -8.17
CA ASP A 119 -5.48 20.41 -9.50
C ASP A 119 -5.22 21.92 -9.51
N ASN A 120 -5.62 22.64 -8.46
CA ASN A 120 -5.33 24.08 -8.32
C ASN A 120 -3.82 24.35 -8.19
N GLN A 121 -3.08 23.56 -7.40
CA GLN A 121 -1.63 23.68 -7.30
C GLN A 121 -0.89 23.34 -8.61
N SER A 122 -1.46 22.48 -9.46
CA SER A 122 -0.85 22.11 -10.74
C SER A 122 -1.09 23.15 -11.84
N ARG A 123 -1.98 24.12 -11.60
CA ARG A 123 -2.33 25.20 -12.53
C ARG A 123 -1.69 26.55 -12.21
N GLU A 124 -1.08 26.70 -11.03
CA GLU A 124 -0.17 27.81 -10.68
C GLU A 124 1.26 27.51 -11.15
#